data_AF-A0A969R7R4-F1
#
_entry.id   AF-A0A969R7R4-F1
#
_cell.length_a   1.000
_cell.length_b   1.000
_cell.length_c   1.000
_cell.angle_alpha   90.00
_cell.angle_beta   90.00
_cell.angle_gamma   90.00
#
_symmetry.space_group_name_H-M   'P 1'
#
loop_
_entity.id
_entity.type
_entity.pdbx_description
1 polymer ?
#
loop_
_entity_poly.entity_id
_entity_poly.type
_entity_poly.pdbx_seq_one_letter_code
_entity_poly.pdbx_strand_id
1 'polypeptide(L)'
;MTPETQRPPITPPPMPRVPPVPPPPMRAAADRQTTIESGEPTALNLSATATQTLAMPAPAMTTHISTPPSSSSAPPPPPQGHRPAPPPSIPGTARRLPNGAPTLEHLIRAAFDKGFSDVHLGVGEVPRYRNRGEIESTEWGETDRETFFSWLREILTEAEISQFEKTLDFDGATQYEFARVRINIFDSLHGPAMVLRLIPLKILTMEQLNLPPVFKDICHYHKGLVLVTGPTGSGKSTTLAAMIDYINKEMPKHIITIEDPIEFVHRSQKALIKHREVGIHTLKFDNALKAALREDPDLILVGEMRDKETVNTALKAAQTGHLVMGTLHTNSAVKTIERILSLYNPSEQEPMRVSLAESLVGVIAQGLCRTTDGKRAAFHDVLINTDAIRDYIRKGEIDEIEAIIPKCTFDGMCTMNQSLYKLYEAGRITEEVALEMSPKPNEMAQMLRGRV
;
A
#
# COMPACT_ATOMS: atom_id res chain seq x y z
N MET A 1 28.16 37.62 53.01
CA MET A 1 27.45 38.65 52.23
C MET A 1 27.22 38.12 50.84
N THR A 2 26.03 37.60 50.58
CA THR A 2 25.49 37.21 49.27
C THR A 2 23.96 37.24 49.44
N PRO A 3 23.19 37.95 48.61
CA PRO A 3 21.76 38.14 48.85
C PRO A 3 20.92 36.99 48.28
N GLU A 4 19.90 36.56 49.02
CA GLU A 4 18.88 35.63 48.53
C GLU A 4 17.96 36.33 47.50
N THR A 5 17.90 35.80 46.28
CA THR A 5 16.94 36.24 45.26
C THR A 5 15.59 35.56 45.46
N GLN A 6 14.62 36.31 45.99
CA GLN A 6 13.22 35.88 46.04
C GLN A 6 12.67 35.64 44.63
N ARG A 7 12.03 34.48 44.41
CA ARG A 7 11.26 34.21 43.19
C ARG A 7 9.82 34.75 43.35
N PRO A 8 9.22 35.33 42.29
CA PRO A 8 7.81 35.73 42.33
C PRO A 8 6.86 34.52 42.32
N PRO A 9 5.63 34.66 42.82
CA PRO A 9 4.65 33.56 42.86
C PRO A 9 4.13 33.23 41.45
N ILE A 10 3.95 31.93 41.18
CA ILE A 10 3.40 31.42 39.92
C ILE A 10 1.87 31.45 39.99
N THR A 11 1.23 32.22 39.12
CA THR A 11 -0.22 32.14 38.89
C THR A 11 -0.57 30.88 38.09
N PRO A 12 -1.60 30.11 38.48
CA PRO A 12 -2.03 28.93 37.72
C PRO A 12 -2.66 29.32 36.36
N PRO A 13 -2.57 28.46 35.34
CA PRO A 13 -3.16 28.73 34.03
C PRO A 13 -4.70 28.68 34.07
N PRO A 14 -5.40 29.43 33.20
CA PRO A 14 -6.85 29.39 33.12
C PRO A 14 -7.35 28.05 32.57
N MET A 15 -8.47 27.53 33.09
CA MET A 15 -9.07 26.30 32.60
C MET A 15 -9.65 26.46 31.18
N PRO A 16 -9.63 25.41 30.34
CA PRO A 16 -10.21 25.45 29.00
C PRO A 16 -11.71 25.71 29.05
N ARG A 17 -12.21 26.61 28.19
CA ARG A 17 -13.65 26.83 28.02
C ARG A 17 -14.24 25.70 27.16
N VAL A 18 -15.23 24.99 27.71
CA VAL A 18 -16.00 23.99 26.96
C VAL A 18 -16.92 24.71 25.96
N PRO A 19 -16.91 24.34 24.66
CA PRO A 19 -17.83 24.93 23.68
C PRO A 19 -19.28 24.45 23.93
N PRO A 20 -20.30 25.27 23.64
CA PRO A 20 -21.70 24.90 23.83
C PRO A 20 -22.15 23.79 22.88
N VAL A 21 -23.06 22.94 23.36
CA VAL A 21 -23.62 21.81 22.61
C VAL A 21 -24.52 22.32 21.47
N PRO A 22 -24.44 21.76 20.25
CA PRO A 22 -25.30 22.16 19.13
C PRO A 22 -26.77 21.73 19.36
N PRO A 23 -27.75 22.49 18.83
CA PRO A 23 -29.16 22.19 18.97
C PRO A 23 -29.57 20.93 18.18
N PRO A 24 -30.62 20.19 18.62
CA PRO A 24 -31.08 18.99 17.94
C PRO A 24 -31.78 19.30 16.60
N PRO A 25 -31.75 18.38 15.61
CA PRO A 25 -32.34 18.60 14.30
C PRO A 25 -33.87 18.67 14.34
N MET A 26 -34.46 19.60 13.58
CA MET A 26 -35.91 19.72 13.42
C MET A 26 -36.50 18.51 12.68
N ARG A 27 -37.62 18.00 13.20
CA ARG A 27 -38.47 17.03 12.49
C ARG A 27 -39.16 17.71 11.31
N ALA A 28 -39.08 17.10 10.13
CA ALA A 28 -39.92 17.48 8.99
C ALA A 28 -41.39 17.11 9.30
N ALA A 29 -42.30 18.07 9.09
CA ALA A 29 -43.74 17.85 9.19
C ALA A 29 -44.33 17.54 7.81
N ALA A 30 -45.32 16.66 7.78
CA ALA A 30 -46.02 16.26 6.56
C ALA A 30 -47.23 17.16 6.25
N ASP A 31 -47.69 17.05 5.00
CA ASP A 31 -48.98 17.46 4.45
C ASP A 31 -49.37 18.95 4.44
N ARG A 32 -49.52 19.50 3.22
CA ARG A 32 -50.84 19.60 2.56
C ARG A 32 -50.71 20.18 1.14
N GLN A 33 -51.24 19.45 0.15
CA GLN A 33 -51.52 20.00 -1.18
C GLN A 33 -52.94 20.56 -1.22
N THR A 34 -53.12 21.74 -1.81
CA THR A 34 -54.42 22.33 -2.15
C THR A 34 -54.54 22.52 -3.66
N THR A 35 -55.64 22.00 -4.21
CA THR A 35 -56.07 22.08 -5.61
C THR A 35 -56.53 23.48 -6.02
N ILE A 36 -56.15 23.97 -7.21
CA ILE A 36 -56.90 24.97 -7.99
C ILE A 36 -56.81 24.68 -9.50
N GLU A 37 -57.92 24.91 -10.19
CA GLU A 37 -58.18 24.76 -11.64
C GLU A 37 -58.35 26.14 -12.32
N SER A 38 -58.21 26.33 -13.64
CA SER A 38 -57.61 25.55 -14.75
C SER A 38 -57.47 26.50 -15.97
N GLY A 39 -56.85 26.08 -17.10
CA GLY A 39 -56.81 26.91 -18.31
C GLY A 39 -55.81 26.48 -19.40
N GLU A 40 -56.34 25.93 -20.48
CA GLU A 40 -55.67 25.56 -21.76
C GLU A 40 -56.56 26.08 -22.92
N PRO A 41 -56.24 25.96 -24.23
CA PRO A 41 -54.95 25.67 -24.90
C PRO A 41 -54.66 26.55 -26.14
N THR A 42 -53.51 26.33 -26.82
CA THR A 42 -53.35 26.32 -28.30
C THR A 42 -51.92 25.82 -28.63
N ALA A 43 -51.72 24.57 -29.08
CA ALA A 43 -51.68 24.13 -30.50
C ALA A 43 -50.41 24.60 -31.24
N LEU A 44 -49.54 23.78 -31.87
CA LEU A 44 -49.43 22.30 -32.08
C LEU A 44 -47.91 21.92 -31.98
N ASN A 45 -47.30 20.78 -32.40
CA ASN A 45 -47.72 19.57 -33.15
C ASN A 45 -46.68 18.40 -33.02
N LEU A 46 -47.12 17.15 -33.23
CA LEU A 46 -46.34 15.91 -33.58
C LEU A 46 -45.16 15.46 -32.67
N SER A 47 -44.87 14.16 -32.42
CA SER A 47 -45.60 12.89 -32.58
C SER A 47 -44.79 11.74 -31.93
N ALA A 48 -45.40 10.86 -31.14
CA ALA A 48 -44.80 9.60 -30.68
C ALA A 48 -45.89 8.54 -30.37
N THR A 49 -45.64 7.28 -30.74
CA THR A 49 -46.61 6.17 -30.69
C THR A 49 -46.35 5.16 -29.57
N ALA A 50 -47.43 4.53 -29.09
CA ALA A 50 -47.52 3.64 -27.93
C ALA A 50 -46.96 2.21 -28.17
N THR A 51 -46.99 1.25 -27.23
CA THR A 51 -48.19 0.44 -26.87
C THR A 51 -47.88 -0.52 -25.70
N GLN A 52 -48.41 -0.30 -24.48
CA GLN A 52 -49.52 -1.00 -23.76
C GLN A 52 -49.22 -2.26 -22.92
N THR A 53 -50.08 -2.47 -21.90
CA THR A 53 -50.09 -3.53 -20.88
C THR A 53 -51.53 -4.07 -20.73
N LEU A 54 -51.72 -5.35 -20.39
CA LEU A 54 -53.04 -5.97 -20.13
C LEU A 54 -52.94 -7.06 -19.03
N ALA A 55 -54.07 -7.40 -18.37
CA ALA A 55 -54.07 -8.15 -17.11
C ALA A 55 -55.26 -9.13 -16.90
N MET A 56 -55.02 -10.16 -16.06
CA MET A 56 -55.99 -11.08 -15.38
C MET A 56 -56.76 -12.10 -16.26
N PRO A 57 -57.40 -13.19 -15.72
CA PRO A 57 -57.66 -13.61 -14.32
C PRO A 57 -57.36 -15.11 -13.96
N ALA A 58 -57.79 -15.57 -12.77
CA ALA A 58 -57.64 -16.95 -12.23
C ALA A 58 -58.88 -17.85 -12.48
N PRO A 59 -58.85 -19.20 -12.23
CA PRO A 59 -59.44 -19.72 -10.96
C PRO A 59 -59.00 -21.14 -10.43
N ALA A 60 -59.58 -21.51 -9.27
CA ALA A 60 -59.99 -22.85 -8.78
C ALA A 60 -59.00 -23.79 -8.02
N MET A 61 -59.51 -24.42 -6.95
CA MET A 61 -58.87 -25.44 -6.11
C MET A 61 -59.54 -26.80 -6.28
N THR A 62 -58.79 -27.90 -6.12
CA THR A 62 -59.34 -29.25 -5.89
C THR A 62 -58.47 -30.02 -4.90
N THR A 63 -59.12 -30.75 -3.99
CA THR A 63 -58.47 -31.54 -2.92
C THR A 63 -58.22 -32.99 -3.35
N HIS A 64 -57.03 -33.52 -3.07
CA HIS A 64 -56.81 -34.97 -3.00
C HIS A 64 -56.05 -35.37 -1.74
N ILE A 65 -56.51 -36.44 -1.11
CA ILE A 65 -55.95 -37.05 0.11
C ILE A 65 -55.04 -38.20 -0.31
N SER A 66 -53.83 -38.27 0.27
CA SER A 66 -53.05 -39.49 0.33
C SER A 66 -52.09 -39.50 1.54
N THR A 67 -52.01 -40.64 2.21
CA THR A 67 -51.02 -40.98 3.25
C THR A 67 -50.52 -42.41 2.95
N PRO A 68 -49.45 -42.91 3.59
CA PRO A 68 -48.09 -42.82 3.05
C PRO A 68 -47.49 -44.21 2.72
N PRO A 69 -46.26 -44.26 2.19
CA PRO A 69 -45.35 -45.34 2.53
C PRO A 69 -44.14 -44.84 3.32
N SER A 70 -43.80 -45.58 4.36
CA SER A 70 -42.62 -45.37 5.21
C SER A 70 -41.34 -45.88 4.53
N SER A 71 -40.33 -45.02 4.40
CA SER A 71 -38.93 -45.43 4.46
C SER A 71 -38.06 -44.28 4.98
N SER A 72 -37.15 -44.60 5.89
CA SER A 72 -36.31 -43.63 6.58
C SER A 72 -34.91 -43.57 5.98
N SER A 73 -34.52 -42.41 5.46
CA SER A 73 -33.12 -42.00 5.37
C SER A 73 -33.02 -40.48 5.45
N ALA A 74 -32.28 -39.98 6.45
CA ALA A 74 -31.99 -38.55 6.54
C ALA A 74 -31.02 -38.15 5.42
N PRO A 75 -31.13 -36.92 4.85
CA PRO A 75 -30.12 -36.42 3.93
C PRO A 75 -28.77 -36.26 4.67
N PRO A 76 -27.63 -36.47 3.99
CA PRO A 76 -26.32 -36.27 4.60
C PRO A 76 -26.11 -34.79 4.97
N PRO A 77 -25.33 -34.49 6.03
CA PRO A 77 -25.03 -33.11 6.39
C PRO A 77 -24.24 -32.40 5.28
N PRO A 78 -24.35 -31.07 5.16
CA PRO A 78 -23.55 -30.31 4.20
C PRO A 78 -22.05 -30.47 4.48
N PRO A 79 -21.18 -30.39 3.46
CA PRO A 79 -19.74 -30.49 3.64
C PRO A 79 -19.26 -29.41 4.61
N GLN A 80 -18.50 -29.82 5.63
CA GLN A 80 -17.91 -28.90 6.59
C GLN A 80 -16.91 -27.99 5.85
N GLY A 81 -17.23 -26.70 5.75
CA GLY A 81 -16.33 -25.72 5.13
C GLY A 81 -14.99 -25.70 5.85
N HIS A 82 -13.91 -25.62 5.07
CA HIS A 82 -12.54 -25.58 5.61
C HIS A 82 -12.39 -24.46 6.64
N ARG A 83 -12.29 -24.84 7.92
CA ARG A 83 -11.59 -23.99 8.90
C ARG A 83 -10.11 -23.97 8.52
N PRO A 84 -9.44 -22.80 8.52
CA PRO A 84 -8.00 -22.76 8.54
C PRO A 84 -7.49 -23.62 9.70
N ALA A 85 -6.43 -24.41 9.47
CA ALA A 85 -5.78 -25.14 10.54
C ALA A 85 -5.26 -24.13 11.59
N PRO A 86 -5.31 -24.46 12.89
CA PRO A 86 -4.62 -23.65 13.89
C PRO A 86 -3.12 -23.63 13.58
N PRO A 87 -2.41 -22.51 13.84
CA PRO A 87 -0.97 -22.45 13.61
C PRO A 87 -0.25 -23.53 14.45
N PRO A 88 0.81 -24.16 13.91
CA PRO A 88 1.54 -25.20 14.64
C PRO A 88 2.13 -24.63 15.93
N SER A 89 1.90 -25.34 17.04
CA SER A 89 2.44 -24.99 18.35
C SER A 89 3.96 -25.20 18.40
N ILE A 90 4.71 -24.12 18.62
CA ILE A 90 6.17 -24.10 18.64
C ILE A 90 6.72 -24.81 19.89
N PRO A 91 7.56 -25.85 19.77
CA PRO A 91 8.39 -26.35 20.87
C PRO A 91 9.64 -25.47 21.00
N GLY A 92 9.89 -24.92 22.19
CA GLY A 92 11.04 -24.05 22.43
C GLY A 92 12.38 -24.78 22.55
N THR A 93 13.46 -23.99 22.55
CA THR A 93 14.89 -24.33 22.67
C THR A 93 15.56 -24.94 21.43
N ALA A 94 16.78 -24.46 21.13
CA ALA A 94 17.50 -24.72 19.90
C ALA A 94 17.86 -26.20 19.72
N ARG A 95 17.20 -26.87 18.77
CA ARG A 95 17.61 -28.19 18.29
C ARG A 95 18.73 -28.04 17.25
N ARG A 96 19.81 -28.80 17.43
CA ARG A 96 20.68 -29.20 16.30
C ARG A 96 20.05 -30.41 15.62
N LEU A 97 20.29 -30.57 14.32
CA LEU A 97 19.95 -31.80 13.61
C LEU A 97 20.81 -32.97 14.12
N PRO A 98 20.39 -34.24 13.93
CA PRO A 98 21.11 -35.41 14.47
C PRO A 98 22.57 -35.53 14.00
N ASN A 99 22.90 -34.99 12.83
CA ASN A 99 24.23 -34.90 12.24
C ASN A 99 25.07 -33.69 12.73
N GLY A 100 24.52 -32.86 13.63
CA GLY A 100 25.16 -31.65 14.15
C GLY A 100 24.96 -30.39 13.31
N ALA A 101 24.29 -30.48 12.15
CA ALA A 101 23.97 -29.33 11.31
C ALA A 101 22.95 -28.39 12.00
N PRO A 102 22.94 -27.08 11.64
CA PRO A 102 21.96 -26.14 12.14
C PRO A 102 20.58 -26.39 11.52
N THR A 103 19.52 -26.09 12.25
CA THR A 103 18.18 -25.95 11.65
C THR A 103 18.10 -24.71 10.77
N LEU A 104 17.11 -24.69 9.88
CA LEU A 104 16.87 -23.54 9.02
C LEU A 104 16.49 -22.30 9.83
N GLU A 105 15.64 -22.44 10.87
CA GLU A 105 15.35 -21.32 11.77
C GLU A 105 16.63 -20.73 12.39
N HIS A 106 17.60 -21.57 12.78
CA HIS A 106 18.84 -21.09 13.39
C HIS A 106 19.66 -20.25 12.40
N LEU A 107 19.80 -20.71 11.15
CA LEU A 107 20.49 -19.97 10.09
C LEU A 107 19.81 -18.63 9.77
N ILE A 108 18.47 -18.61 9.70
CA ILE A 108 17.68 -17.39 9.44
C ILE A 108 17.75 -16.43 10.63
N ARG A 109 17.66 -16.92 11.86
CA ARG A 109 17.75 -16.08 13.07
C ARG A 109 19.13 -15.45 13.21
N ALA A 110 20.20 -16.22 13.00
CA ALA A 110 21.56 -15.70 12.97
C ALA A 110 21.77 -14.65 11.86
N ALA A 111 21.11 -14.79 10.71
CA ALA A 111 21.11 -13.78 9.65
C ALA A 111 20.38 -12.50 10.08
N PHE A 112 19.20 -12.64 10.71
CA PHE A 112 18.39 -11.52 11.18
C PHE A 112 19.11 -10.71 12.27
N ASP A 113 19.65 -11.38 13.29
CA ASP A 113 20.34 -10.75 14.42
C ASP A 113 21.61 -10.00 13.98
N LYS A 114 22.29 -10.48 12.92
CA LYS A 114 23.45 -9.82 12.31
C LYS A 114 23.07 -8.77 11.25
N GLY A 115 21.80 -8.68 10.85
CA GLY A 115 21.31 -7.71 9.86
C GLY A 115 21.67 -8.04 8.40
N PHE A 116 21.86 -9.32 8.08
CA PHE A 116 22.05 -9.79 6.71
C PHE A 116 20.73 -9.80 5.91
N SER A 117 20.81 -9.57 4.59
CA SER A 117 19.62 -9.41 3.73
C SER A 117 19.10 -10.74 3.16
N ASP A 118 20.00 -11.65 2.83
CA ASP A 118 19.67 -12.93 2.18
C ASP A 118 20.52 -14.07 2.79
N VAL A 119 19.95 -15.27 2.87
CA VAL A 119 20.66 -16.53 3.17
C VAL A 119 20.70 -17.36 1.89
N HIS A 120 21.89 -17.87 1.55
CA HIS A 120 22.15 -18.69 0.37
C HIS A 120 22.58 -20.09 0.83
N LEU A 121 21.85 -21.11 0.38
CA LEU A 121 22.00 -22.51 0.80
C LEU A 121 21.95 -23.43 -0.42
N GLY A 122 22.77 -24.48 -0.47
CA GLY A 122 22.76 -25.42 -1.60
C GLY A 122 23.49 -26.71 -1.27
N VAL A 123 23.03 -27.83 -1.84
CA VAL A 123 23.69 -29.13 -1.68
C VAL A 123 25.10 -29.08 -2.26
N GLY A 124 26.09 -29.53 -1.49
CA GLY A 124 27.51 -29.39 -1.82
C GLY A 124 28.08 -27.98 -1.61
N GLU A 125 27.33 -27.05 -1.04
CA GLU A 125 27.80 -25.70 -0.73
C GLU A 125 27.83 -25.43 0.78
N VAL A 126 28.83 -24.65 1.21
CA VAL A 126 28.85 -24.00 2.54
C VAL A 126 27.76 -22.92 2.57
N PRO A 127 26.86 -22.89 3.58
CA PRO A 127 25.89 -21.82 3.77
C PRO A 127 26.54 -20.44 3.75
N ARG A 128 25.93 -19.47 3.05
CA ARG A 128 26.43 -18.10 2.93
C ARG A 128 25.35 -17.07 3.27
N TYR A 129 25.77 -15.89 3.68
CA TYR A 129 24.91 -14.75 3.91
C TYR A 129 25.24 -13.59 2.96
N ARG A 130 24.25 -12.73 2.68
CA ARG A 130 24.50 -11.45 2.02
C ARG A 130 24.55 -10.31 3.03
N ASN A 131 25.71 -9.65 3.13
CA ASN A 131 25.92 -8.46 3.93
C ASN A 131 26.05 -7.23 3.01
N ARG A 132 25.01 -6.39 2.97
CA ARG A 132 25.03 -5.09 2.25
C ARG A 132 25.44 -5.15 0.75
N GLY A 133 25.34 -6.33 0.13
CA GLY A 133 25.71 -6.60 -1.26
C GLY A 133 26.76 -7.68 -1.40
N GLU A 134 27.67 -7.81 -0.44
CA GLU A 134 28.77 -8.78 -0.42
C GLU A 134 28.30 -10.14 0.12
N ILE A 135 28.99 -11.22 -0.28
CA ILE A 135 28.68 -12.59 0.13
C ILE A 135 29.72 -13.08 1.15
N GLU A 136 29.25 -13.49 2.33
CA GLU A 136 30.06 -14.01 3.43
C GLU A 136 29.75 -15.49 3.66
N SER A 137 30.76 -16.36 3.68
CA SER A 137 30.58 -17.76 4.09
C SER A 137 30.37 -17.87 5.59
N THR A 138 29.54 -18.82 6.02
CA THR A 138 29.37 -19.16 7.43
C THR A 138 30.51 -20.05 7.97
N GLU A 139 30.49 -20.29 9.28
CA GLU A 139 31.36 -21.25 9.98
C GLU A 139 30.88 -22.71 9.87
N TRP A 140 29.76 -22.96 9.17
CA TRP A 140 29.22 -24.31 8.96
C TRP A 140 29.92 -25.03 7.81
N GLY A 141 29.86 -26.37 7.81
CA GLY A 141 30.39 -27.19 6.73
C GLY A 141 29.56 -27.13 5.44
N GLU A 142 29.98 -27.89 4.44
CA GLU A 142 29.19 -28.12 3.22
C GLU A 142 27.85 -28.80 3.56
N THR A 143 26.79 -28.38 2.89
CA THR A 143 25.44 -28.89 3.11
C THR A 143 25.25 -30.23 2.40
N ASP A 144 24.97 -31.30 3.15
CA ASP A 144 24.55 -32.57 2.56
C ASP A 144 23.06 -32.57 2.14
N ARG A 145 22.67 -33.54 1.29
CA ARG A 145 21.30 -33.64 0.78
C ARG A 145 20.26 -33.92 1.88
N GLU A 146 20.62 -34.64 2.93
CA GLU A 146 19.70 -34.94 4.04
C GLU A 146 19.34 -33.65 4.80
N THR A 147 20.37 -32.86 5.11
CA THR A 147 20.29 -31.55 5.74
C THR A 147 19.44 -30.59 4.90
N PHE A 148 19.70 -30.47 3.59
CA PHE A 148 18.91 -29.59 2.72
C PHE A 148 17.43 -29.97 2.68
N PHE A 149 17.10 -31.27 2.56
CA PHE A 149 15.72 -31.73 2.60
C PHE A 149 15.09 -31.67 4.01
N SER A 150 15.89 -31.62 5.07
CA SER A 150 15.38 -31.32 6.42
C SER A 150 14.94 -29.85 6.52
N TRP A 151 15.72 -28.92 5.96
CA TRP A 151 15.37 -27.50 5.88
C TRP A 151 14.13 -27.25 5.04
N LEU A 152 13.97 -27.93 3.89
CA LEU A 152 12.73 -27.85 3.10
C LEU A 152 11.49 -28.20 3.95
N ARG A 153 11.56 -29.25 4.78
CA ARG A 153 10.44 -29.67 5.65
C ARG A 153 10.21 -28.75 6.85
N GLU A 154 11.11 -27.81 7.16
CA GLU A 154 10.85 -26.74 8.14
C GLU A 154 9.93 -25.65 7.57
N ILE A 155 9.90 -25.44 6.25
CA ILE A 155 9.24 -24.30 5.61
C ILE A 155 8.19 -24.64 4.54
N LEU A 156 8.21 -25.85 3.97
CA LEU A 156 7.28 -26.32 2.95
C LEU A 156 6.44 -27.51 3.45
N THR A 157 5.24 -27.64 2.90
CA THR A 157 4.44 -28.86 3.00
C THR A 157 4.96 -29.95 2.05
N GLU A 158 4.67 -31.22 2.35
CA GLU A 158 5.02 -32.36 1.46
C GLU A 158 4.42 -32.22 0.04
N ALA A 159 3.30 -31.50 -0.12
CA ALA A 159 2.73 -31.20 -1.43
C ALA A 159 3.58 -30.21 -2.24
N GLU A 160 4.10 -29.16 -1.58
CA GLU A 160 4.99 -28.16 -2.19
C GLU A 160 6.38 -28.75 -2.47
N ILE A 161 6.90 -29.62 -1.59
CA ILE A 161 8.14 -30.38 -1.84
C ILE A 161 7.95 -31.28 -3.07
N SER A 162 6.85 -32.04 -3.14
CA SER A 162 6.55 -32.88 -4.30
C SER A 162 6.23 -32.07 -5.56
N GLN A 163 5.86 -30.79 -5.45
CA GLN A 163 5.76 -29.88 -6.58
C GLN A 163 7.15 -29.46 -7.06
N PHE A 164 8.01 -28.97 -6.15
CA PHE A 164 9.40 -28.61 -6.43
C PHE A 164 10.17 -29.77 -7.09
N GLU A 165 10.04 -31.01 -6.59
CA GLU A 165 10.68 -32.18 -7.21
C GLU A 165 10.21 -32.48 -8.65
N LYS A 166 9.08 -31.92 -9.10
CA LYS A 166 8.56 -32.05 -10.46
C LYS A 166 8.83 -30.83 -11.34
N THR A 167 8.82 -29.62 -10.76
CA THR A 167 9.01 -28.36 -11.48
C THR A 167 10.45 -27.88 -11.50
N LEU A 168 11.28 -28.35 -10.57
CA LEU A 168 12.65 -27.91 -10.27
C LEU A 168 12.78 -26.44 -9.85
N ASP A 169 11.65 -25.76 -9.64
CA ASP A 169 11.52 -24.36 -9.22
C ASP A 169 10.35 -24.21 -8.22
N PHE A 170 10.54 -23.37 -7.20
CA PHE A 170 9.50 -22.95 -6.26
C PHE A 170 9.77 -21.52 -5.74
N ASP A 171 8.76 -20.65 -5.81
CA ASP A 171 8.72 -19.34 -5.14
C ASP A 171 7.61 -19.35 -4.08
N GLY A 172 7.90 -18.78 -2.90
CA GLY A 172 6.91 -18.66 -1.83
C GLY A 172 7.38 -17.74 -0.70
N ALA A 173 6.70 -17.80 0.44
CA ALA A 173 7.10 -17.06 1.64
C ALA A 173 6.67 -17.79 2.92
N THR A 174 7.47 -17.65 3.97
CA THR A 174 7.17 -18.13 5.32
C THR A 174 7.28 -16.99 6.35
N GLN A 175 6.68 -17.18 7.52
CA GLN A 175 6.59 -16.17 8.57
C GLN A 175 7.13 -16.72 9.89
N TYR A 176 8.27 -16.20 10.31
CA TYR A 176 8.78 -16.39 11.67
C TYR A 176 8.30 -15.25 12.58
N GLU A 177 8.47 -15.39 13.89
CA GLU A 177 8.09 -14.33 14.86
C GLU A 177 8.86 -13.01 14.61
N PHE A 178 10.13 -13.12 14.23
CA PHE A 178 11.10 -12.03 14.14
C PHE A 178 11.24 -11.45 12.72
N ALA A 179 11.04 -12.27 11.68
CA ALA A 179 11.16 -11.88 10.29
C ALA A 179 10.11 -12.59 9.42
N ARG A 180 9.66 -11.94 8.36
CA ARG A 180 9.10 -12.66 7.22
C ARG A 180 10.25 -13.06 6.30
N VAL A 181 10.13 -14.19 5.62
CA VAL A 181 11.16 -14.70 4.71
C VAL A 181 10.53 -15.04 3.38
N ARG A 182 10.99 -14.42 2.29
CA ARG A 182 10.69 -14.87 0.93
C ARG A 182 11.61 -16.04 0.60
N ILE A 183 11.04 -17.09 0.05
CA ILE A 183 11.70 -18.34 -0.33
C ILE A 183 11.76 -18.39 -1.85
N ASN A 184 12.93 -18.68 -2.40
CA ASN A 184 13.11 -19.11 -3.78
C ASN A 184 13.99 -20.37 -3.75
N ILE A 185 13.51 -21.48 -4.30
CA ILE A 185 14.18 -22.80 -4.34
C ILE A 185 14.26 -23.22 -5.79
N PHE A 186 15.42 -23.72 -6.21
CA PHE A 186 15.70 -24.15 -7.58
C PHE A 186 16.70 -25.31 -7.59
N ASP A 187 16.72 -26.11 -8.65
CA ASP A 187 17.76 -27.12 -8.85
C ASP A 187 19.02 -26.54 -9.52
N SER A 188 20.20 -27.04 -9.15
CA SER A 188 21.49 -26.54 -9.61
C SER A 188 22.46 -27.67 -9.96
N LEU A 189 23.65 -27.34 -10.49
CA LEU A 189 24.65 -28.34 -10.91
C LEU A 189 25.05 -29.33 -9.80
N HIS A 190 25.05 -28.89 -8.54
CA HIS A 190 25.41 -29.72 -7.38
C HIS A 190 24.17 -30.28 -6.65
N GLY A 191 22.97 -30.04 -7.19
CA GLY A 191 21.67 -30.40 -6.64
C GLY A 191 20.87 -29.19 -6.16
N PRO A 192 19.80 -29.41 -5.37
CA PRO A 192 18.91 -28.36 -4.91
C PRO A 192 19.60 -27.24 -4.15
N ALA A 193 19.14 -26.01 -4.40
CA ALA A 193 19.59 -24.78 -3.75
C ALA A 193 18.38 -23.91 -3.38
N MET A 194 18.57 -23.04 -2.39
CA MET A 194 17.56 -22.06 -1.97
C MET A 194 18.19 -20.72 -1.58
N VAL A 195 17.47 -19.65 -1.89
CA VAL A 195 17.77 -18.29 -1.47
C VAL A 195 16.60 -17.76 -0.64
N LEU A 196 16.91 -17.32 0.57
CA LEU A 196 15.95 -16.85 1.56
C LEU A 196 16.18 -15.37 1.81
N ARG A 197 15.28 -14.50 1.36
CA ARG A 197 15.37 -13.06 1.63
C ARG A 197 14.63 -12.72 2.92
N LEU A 198 15.34 -12.12 3.86
CA LEU A 198 14.77 -11.64 5.11
C LEU A 198 14.08 -10.30 4.86
N ILE A 199 12.80 -10.23 5.22
CA ILE A 199 11.95 -9.05 5.15
C ILE A 199 11.79 -8.55 6.61
N PRO A 200 12.43 -7.42 6.99
CA PRO A 200 12.41 -6.94 8.37
C PRO A 200 11.01 -6.49 8.81
N LEU A 201 10.59 -6.90 10.00
CA LEU A 201 9.31 -6.44 10.59
C LEU A 201 9.38 -5.00 11.15
N LYS A 202 10.56 -4.37 11.20
CA LYS A 202 10.74 -3.04 11.77
C LYS A 202 10.37 -1.96 10.77
N ILE A 203 9.16 -1.41 10.93
CA ILE A 203 8.69 -0.24 10.20
C ILE A 203 9.23 1.02 10.88
N LEU A 204 9.78 1.96 10.10
CA LEU A 204 10.23 3.26 10.59
C LEU A 204 9.05 4.24 10.62
N THR A 205 8.98 5.09 11.65
CA THR A 205 7.93 6.12 11.71
C THR A 205 8.22 7.28 10.75
N MET A 206 7.19 8.07 10.41
CA MET A 206 7.35 9.23 9.52
C MET A 206 8.36 10.26 10.10
N GLU A 207 8.42 10.38 11.42
CA GLU A 207 9.38 11.23 12.14
C GLU A 207 10.80 10.66 12.06
N GLN A 208 10.98 9.33 12.18
CA GLN A 208 12.29 8.67 12.03
C GLN A 208 12.83 8.77 10.60
N LEU A 209 11.94 8.79 9.61
CA LEU A 209 12.26 9.04 8.21
C LEU A 209 12.47 10.54 7.91
N ASN A 210 12.10 11.43 8.84
CA ASN A 210 12.07 12.89 8.65
C ASN A 210 11.23 13.30 7.41
N LEU A 211 10.05 12.71 7.26
CA LEU A 211 9.12 13.05 6.19
C LEU A 211 8.46 14.43 6.44
N PRO A 212 8.22 15.24 5.39
CA PRO A 212 7.48 16.49 5.51
C PRO A 212 6.07 16.32 6.13
N PRO A 213 5.55 17.31 6.89
CA PRO A 213 4.25 17.21 7.57
C PRO A 213 3.07 16.84 6.64
N VAL A 214 3.10 17.29 5.38
CA VAL A 214 2.06 17.01 4.38
C VAL A 214 1.79 15.51 4.16
N PHE A 215 2.76 14.63 4.45
CA PHE A 215 2.56 13.17 4.37
C PHE A 215 1.55 12.68 5.41
N LYS A 216 1.55 13.31 6.60
CA LYS A 216 0.57 13.08 7.66
C LYS A 216 -0.80 13.61 7.26
N ASP A 217 -0.84 14.79 6.65
CA ASP A 217 -2.09 15.41 6.17
C ASP A 217 -2.74 14.57 5.06
N ILE A 218 -1.94 14.04 4.12
CA ILE A 218 -2.38 13.09 3.09
C ILE A 218 -3.03 11.83 3.70
N CYS A 219 -2.53 11.33 4.84
CA CYS A 219 -3.11 10.17 5.52
C CYS A 219 -4.54 10.42 6.06
N HIS A 220 -4.91 11.68 6.30
CA HIS A 220 -6.23 12.08 6.81
C HIS A 220 -7.29 12.22 5.71
N TYR A 221 -6.95 12.14 4.42
CA TYR A 221 -7.95 12.17 3.36
C TYR A 221 -8.90 10.97 3.48
N HIS A 222 -10.19 11.22 3.25
CA HIS A 222 -11.23 10.20 3.30
C HIS A 222 -11.23 9.33 2.03
N LYS A 223 -11.01 9.95 0.87
CA LYS A 223 -11.00 9.29 -0.44
C LYS A 223 -10.05 9.95 -1.42
N GLY A 224 -9.80 9.27 -2.53
CA GLY A 224 -9.01 9.78 -3.65
C GLY A 224 -7.75 8.94 -3.90
N LEU A 225 -6.90 9.38 -4.82
CA LEU A 225 -5.71 8.67 -5.30
C LEU A 225 -4.43 9.39 -4.86
N VAL A 226 -3.58 8.68 -4.12
CA VAL A 226 -2.26 9.14 -3.68
C VAL A 226 -1.19 8.30 -4.38
N LEU A 227 -0.25 8.96 -5.06
CA LEU A 227 0.80 8.29 -5.82
C LEU A 227 2.16 8.52 -5.19
N VAL A 228 2.87 7.46 -4.81
CA VAL A 228 4.27 7.53 -4.35
C VAL A 228 5.16 6.95 -5.43
N THR A 229 6.03 7.76 -6.02
CA THR A 229 6.77 7.43 -7.23
C THR A 229 8.27 7.61 -7.09
N GLY A 230 9.02 7.05 -8.04
CA GLY A 230 10.48 7.10 -8.07
C GLY A 230 11.09 5.79 -8.58
N PRO A 231 12.41 5.74 -8.80
CA PRO A 231 13.09 4.55 -9.30
C PRO A 231 13.07 3.39 -8.29
N THR A 232 13.56 2.22 -8.71
CA THR A 232 13.78 1.10 -7.80
C THR A 232 14.82 1.50 -6.74
N GLY A 233 14.59 1.13 -5.49
CA GLY A 233 15.47 1.50 -4.37
C GLY A 233 15.32 2.93 -3.84
N SER A 234 14.39 3.75 -4.36
CA SER A 234 14.17 5.12 -3.85
C SER A 234 13.42 5.21 -2.51
N GLY A 235 13.08 4.08 -1.89
CA GLY A 235 12.43 4.04 -0.58
C GLY A 235 10.89 4.16 -0.58
N LYS A 236 10.23 4.09 -1.75
CA LYS A 236 8.76 4.17 -1.90
C LYS A 236 8.01 3.29 -0.88
N SER A 237 8.35 2.01 -0.82
CA SER A 237 7.71 1.03 0.07
C SER A 237 7.95 1.35 1.55
N THR A 238 9.13 1.88 1.90
CA THR A 238 9.44 2.33 3.27
C THR A 238 8.60 3.55 3.68
N THR A 239 8.45 4.51 2.77
CA THR A 239 7.60 5.70 2.96
C THR A 239 6.13 5.31 3.11
N LEU A 240 5.61 4.45 2.21
CA LEU A 240 4.24 3.95 2.29
C LEU A 240 4.00 3.13 3.57
N ALA A 241 4.95 2.28 3.97
CA ALA A 241 4.85 1.57 5.24
C ALA A 241 4.79 2.54 6.44
N ALA A 242 5.59 3.62 6.45
CA ALA A 242 5.49 4.62 7.51
C ALA A 242 4.11 5.32 7.55
N MET A 243 3.53 5.62 6.38
CA MET A 243 2.19 6.22 6.26
C MET A 243 1.08 5.24 6.69
N ILE A 244 1.12 3.98 6.24
CA ILE A 244 0.16 2.94 6.61
C ILE A 244 0.25 2.61 8.10
N ASP A 245 1.45 2.55 8.70
CA ASP A 245 1.63 2.32 10.13
C ASP A 245 1.13 3.51 10.98
N TYR A 246 1.27 4.74 10.50
CA TYR A 246 0.64 5.91 11.12
C TYR A 246 -0.90 5.78 11.11
N ILE A 247 -1.51 5.47 9.96
CA ILE A 247 -2.96 5.26 9.86
C ILE A 247 -3.40 4.09 10.78
N ASN A 248 -2.62 3.02 10.83
CA ASN A 248 -2.87 1.83 11.66
C ASN A 248 -2.95 2.12 13.17
N LYS A 249 -2.14 3.08 13.63
CA LYS A 249 -2.11 3.52 15.04
C LYS A 249 -3.22 4.51 15.34
N GLU A 250 -3.44 5.47 14.45
CA GLU A 250 -4.27 6.65 14.74
C GLU A 250 -5.73 6.53 14.26
N MET A 251 -6.06 5.65 13.32
CA MET A 251 -7.38 5.61 12.67
C MET A 251 -8.03 4.22 12.73
N PRO A 252 -9.35 4.13 13.06
CA PRO A 252 -10.08 2.87 13.00
C PRO A 252 -10.57 2.60 11.57
N LYS A 253 -9.63 2.27 10.67
CA LYS A 253 -9.89 2.00 9.25
C LYS A 253 -9.75 0.50 8.93
N HIS A 254 -10.37 0.02 7.86
CA HIS A 254 -10.02 -1.23 7.19
C HIS A 254 -9.06 -0.95 6.02
N ILE A 255 -7.88 -1.56 6.06
CA ILE A 255 -6.81 -1.39 5.07
C ILE A 255 -6.55 -2.72 4.37
N ILE A 256 -6.59 -2.71 3.04
CA ILE A 256 -6.22 -3.85 2.20
C ILE A 256 -4.98 -3.49 1.39
N THR A 257 -3.91 -4.27 1.51
CA THR A 257 -2.72 -4.12 0.64
C THR A 257 -2.69 -5.25 -0.40
N ILE A 258 -2.27 -4.91 -1.61
CA ILE A 258 -2.11 -5.83 -2.74
C ILE A 258 -0.70 -5.58 -3.30
N GLU A 259 0.23 -6.49 -3.09
CA GLU A 259 1.66 -6.30 -3.33
C GLU A 259 2.29 -7.51 -4.06
N ASP A 260 3.48 -7.32 -4.65
CA ASP A 260 4.20 -8.34 -5.43
C ASP A 260 5.74 -8.15 -5.32
N PRO A 261 6.40 -8.74 -4.30
CA PRO A 261 5.82 -9.32 -3.09
C PRO A 261 5.43 -8.23 -2.07
N ILE A 262 4.86 -8.62 -0.93
CA ILE A 262 4.66 -7.75 0.24
C ILE A 262 6.01 -7.41 0.87
N GLU A 263 6.34 -6.12 0.91
CA GLU A 263 7.64 -5.63 1.42
C GLU A 263 7.62 -5.31 2.93
N PHE A 264 6.45 -5.04 3.51
CA PHE A 264 6.30 -4.74 4.94
C PHE A 264 5.05 -5.41 5.52
N VAL A 265 5.18 -6.11 6.64
CA VAL A 265 4.07 -6.78 7.32
C VAL A 265 3.60 -5.92 8.49
N HIS A 266 2.37 -5.41 8.41
CA HIS A 266 1.75 -4.63 9.46
C HIS A 266 0.85 -5.51 10.33
N ARG A 267 1.14 -5.59 11.63
CA ARG A 267 0.16 -6.14 12.58
C ARG A 267 -0.97 -5.14 12.77
N SER A 268 -2.22 -5.61 12.69
CA SER A 268 -3.41 -4.77 12.94
C SER A 268 -3.37 -4.18 14.36
N GLN A 269 -3.69 -2.90 14.49
CA GLN A 269 -3.72 -2.17 15.76
C GLN A 269 -5.09 -1.51 15.95
N LYS A 270 -5.21 -0.21 15.67
CA LYS A 270 -6.50 0.50 15.65
C LYS A 270 -7.20 0.28 14.31
N ALA A 271 -6.43 0.19 13.22
CA ALA A 271 -6.91 -0.30 11.93
C ALA A 271 -6.86 -1.83 11.84
N LEU A 272 -7.81 -2.39 11.09
CA LEU A 272 -7.73 -3.75 10.58
C LEU A 272 -6.89 -3.75 9.29
N ILE A 273 -5.90 -4.62 9.19
CA ILE A 273 -5.05 -4.73 7.99
C ILE A 273 -5.11 -6.13 7.41
N LYS A 274 -5.31 -6.21 6.09
CA LYS A 274 -5.27 -7.44 5.30
C LYS A 274 -4.24 -7.28 4.19
N HIS A 275 -3.21 -8.12 4.21
CA HIS A 275 -2.21 -8.17 3.14
C HIS A 275 -2.58 -9.24 2.12
N ARG A 276 -2.42 -8.93 0.84
CA ARG A 276 -2.57 -9.86 -0.29
C ARG A 276 -1.32 -9.79 -1.15
N GLU A 277 -0.77 -10.96 -1.46
CA GLU A 277 0.39 -11.09 -2.33
C GLU A 277 -0.05 -11.67 -3.67
N VAL A 278 0.41 -11.07 -4.76
CA VAL A 278 0.22 -11.65 -6.10
C VAL A 278 1.07 -12.93 -6.22
N GLY A 279 0.55 -13.93 -6.91
CA GLY A 279 1.11 -15.29 -6.95
C GLY A 279 0.65 -16.19 -5.79
N ILE A 280 0.52 -15.66 -4.57
CA ILE A 280 0.16 -16.46 -3.37
C ILE A 280 -1.31 -16.31 -2.96
N HIS A 281 -1.76 -15.07 -2.72
CA HIS A 281 -3.12 -14.77 -2.22
C HIS A 281 -4.08 -14.29 -3.32
N THR A 282 -3.56 -13.99 -4.50
CA THR A 282 -4.31 -13.66 -5.72
C THR A 282 -3.47 -14.00 -6.95
N LEU A 283 -4.10 -14.36 -8.06
CA LEU A 283 -3.39 -14.62 -9.31
C LEU A 283 -2.93 -13.35 -10.03
N LYS A 284 -3.62 -12.21 -9.80
CA LYS A 284 -3.35 -10.92 -10.47
C LYS A 284 -3.73 -9.73 -9.58
N PHE A 285 -3.09 -8.59 -9.82
CA PHE A 285 -3.42 -7.30 -9.20
C PHE A 285 -4.87 -6.88 -9.46
N ASP A 286 -5.31 -6.89 -10.72
CA ASP A 286 -6.64 -6.42 -11.12
C ASP A 286 -7.77 -7.21 -10.45
N ASN A 287 -7.61 -8.54 -10.35
CA ASN A 287 -8.55 -9.43 -9.67
C ASN A 287 -8.66 -9.12 -8.17
N ALA A 288 -7.54 -8.94 -7.47
CA ALA A 288 -7.56 -8.58 -6.05
C ALA A 288 -8.13 -7.18 -5.83
N LEU A 289 -7.81 -6.21 -6.70
CA LEU A 289 -8.30 -4.84 -6.59
C LEU A 289 -9.81 -4.75 -6.84
N LYS A 290 -10.35 -5.51 -7.80
CA LYS A 290 -11.80 -5.65 -8.02
C LYS A 290 -12.51 -6.34 -6.84
N ALA A 291 -11.86 -7.34 -6.23
CA ALA A 291 -12.41 -8.05 -5.07
C ALA A 291 -12.41 -7.16 -3.81
N ALA A 292 -11.33 -6.41 -3.57
CA ALA A 292 -11.18 -5.48 -2.45
C ALA A 292 -12.34 -4.48 -2.35
N LEU A 293 -12.91 -4.02 -3.48
CA LEU A 293 -14.09 -3.13 -3.49
C LEU A 293 -15.39 -3.74 -2.93
N ARG A 294 -15.38 -5.02 -2.55
CA ARG A 294 -16.47 -5.72 -1.85
C ARG A 294 -16.03 -6.31 -0.51
N GLU A 295 -14.81 -6.03 -0.09
CA GLU A 295 -14.21 -6.48 1.18
C GLU A 295 -14.33 -5.39 2.26
N ASP A 296 -15.15 -4.36 2.05
CA ASP A 296 -15.41 -3.21 2.95
C ASP A 296 -14.14 -2.44 3.41
N PRO A 297 -13.23 -2.00 2.51
CA PRO A 297 -12.05 -1.21 2.89
C PRO A 297 -12.35 0.29 2.97
N ASP A 298 -11.64 0.99 3.86
CA ASP A 298 -11.47 2.45 3.80
C ASP A 298 -10.26 2.84 2.93
N LEU A 299 -9.21 2.00 2.95
CA LEU A 299 -7.95 2.25 2.26
C LEU A 299 -7.51 1.02 1.46
N ILE A 300 -7.11 1.22 0.21
CA ILE A 300 -6.49 0.20 -0.62
C ILE A 300 -5.09 0.63 -1.03
N LEU A 301 -4.07 -0.16 -0.68
CA LEU A 301 -2.70 -0.01 -1.17
C LEU A 301 -2.46 -0.95 -2.36
N VAL A 302 -2.12 -0.38 -3.50
CA VAL A 302 -1.74 -1.10 -4.73
C VAL A 302 -0.24 -0.97 -4.93
N GLY A 303 0.51 -2.05 -4.71
CA GLY A 303 1.96 -2.08 -4.68
C GLY A 303 2.61 -1.43 -5.90
N GLU A 304 2.11 -1.70 -7.11
CA GLU A 304 2.50 -1.00 -8.33
C GLU A 304 1.35 -0.93 -9.33
N MET A 305 1.25 0.17 -10.08
CA MET A 305 0.27 0.37 -11.16
C MET A 305 0.97 0.39 -12.52
N ARG A 306 1.18 -0.82 -13.08
CA ARG A 306 1.87 -1.03 -14.36
C ARG A 306 0.98 -0.83 -15.60
N ASP A 307 -0.28 -1.21 -15.49
CA ASP A 307 -1.21 -1.38 -16.61
C ASP A 307 -2.48 -0.52 -16.49
N LYS A 308 -3.16 -0.37 -17.64
CA LYS A 308 -4.36 0.45 -17.80
C LYS A 308 -5.53 -0.11 -16.97
N GLU A 309 -5.63 -1.42 -16.84
CA GLU A 309 -6.67 -2.14 -16.11
C GLU A 309 -6.61 -1.84 -14.60
N THR A 310 -5.41 -1.87 -14.03
CA THR A 310 -5.16 -1.57 -12.62
C THR A 310 -5.40 -0.10 -12.33
N VAL A 311 -4.87 0.82 -13.15
CA VAL A 311 -5.11 2.28 -13.02
C VAL A 311 -6.61 2.61 -13.12
N ASN A 312 -7.33 2.05 -14.09
CA ASN A 312 -8.78 2.25 -14.22
C ASN A 312 -9.56 1.75 -12.99
N THR A 313 -9.12 0.67 -12.36
CA THR A 313 -9.79 0.12 -11.17
C THR A 313 -9.46 0.95 -9.93
N ALA A 314 -8.21 1.42 -9.80
CA ALA A 314 -7.78 2.34 -8.75
C ALA A 314 -8.50 3.70 -8.80
N LEU A 315 -8.68 4.28 -9.99
CA LEU A 315 -9.43 5.54 -10.16
C LEU A 315 -10.91 5.37 -9.80
N LYS A 316 -11.55 4.26 -10.22
CA LYS A 316 -12.93 3.95 -9.81
C LYS A 316 -13.07 3.83 -8.29
N ALA A 317 -12.13 3.14 -7.64
CA ALA A 317 -12.09 3.00 -6.19
C ALA A 317 -11.96 4.36 -5.48
N ALA A 318 -11.05 5.22 -5.95
CA ALA A 318 -10.84 6.58 -5.47
C ALA A 318 -12.11 7.45 -5.59
N GLN A 319 -12.85 7.31 -6.70
CA GLN A 319 -14.11 8.01 -6.94
C GLN A 319 -15.23 7.53 -6.01
N THR A 320 -15.34 6.21 -5.82
CA THR A 320 -16.42 5.55 -5.04
C THR A 320 -16.27 5.64 -3.52
N GLY A 321 -15.29 6.36 -2.99
CA GLY A 321 -15.20 6.66 -1.56
C GLY A 321 -13.97 6.13 -0.84
N HIS A 322 -13.09 5.41 -1.52
CA HIS A 322 -11.89 4.80 -0.93
C HIS A 322 -10.69 5.73 -1.02
N LEU A 323 -9.79 5.70 -0.04
CA LEU A 323 -8.44 6.23 -0.22
C LEU A 323 -7.56 5.15 -0.89
N VAL A 324 -7.05 5.44 -2.08
CA VAL A 324 -6.18 4.53 -2.82
C VAL A 324 -4.76 5.08 -2.80
N MET A 325 -3.83 4.29 -2.28
CA MET A 325 -2.40 4.56 -2.37
C MET A 325 -1.78 3.61 -3.41
N GLY A 326 -0.84 4.09 -4.22
CA GLY A 326 -0.09 3.18 -5.09
C GLY A 326 1.21 3.75 -5.64
N THR A 327 2.00 2.90 -6.29
CA THR A 327 3.32 3.31 -6.83
C THR A 327 3.44 3.25 -8.34
N LEU A 328 4.30 4.14 -8.87
CA LEU A 328 4.79 4.15 -10.25
C LEU A 328 6.29 4.44 -10.28
N HIS A 329 6.94 4.12 -11.40
CA HIS A 329 8.38 4.31 -11.62
C HIS A 329 8.69 5.60 -12.38
N THR A 330 8.26 6.75 -11.83
CA THR A 330 8.42 8.10 -12.40
C THR A 330 9.17 9.02 -11.45
N ASN A 331 10.01 9.92 -12.00
CA ASN A 331 10.96 10.72 -11.22
C ASN A 331 10.51 12.17 -10.94
N SER A 332 9.27 12.54 -11.29
CA SER A 332 8.65 13.81 -10.86
C SER A 332 7.14 13.66 -10.75
N ALA A 333 6.51 14.54 -9.99
CA ALA A 333 5.06 14.59 -9.82
C ALA A 333 4.35 14.79 -11.17
N VAL A 334 4.84 15.73 -11.98
CA VAL A 334 4.28 16.03 -13.30
C VAL A 334 4.44 14.87 -14.28
N LYS A 335 5.63 14.26 -14.37
CA LYS A 335 5.85 13.08 -15.23
C LYS A 335 5.02 11.86 -14.82
N THR A 336 4.53 11.82 -13.59
CA THR A 336 3.59 10.77 -13.14
C THR A 336 2.23 10.93 -13.79
N ILE A 337 1.73 12.17 -13.91
CA ILE A 337 0.47 12.50 -14.59
C ILE A 337 0.59 12.15 -16.08
N GLU A 338 1.67 12.59 -16.74
CA GLU A 338 1.97 12.23 -18.13
C GLU A 338 2.07 10.72 -18.34
N ARG A 339 2.77 10.00 -17.43
CA ARG A 339 2.92 8.55 -17.51
C ARG A 339 1.58 7.82 -17.42
N ILE A 340 0.68 8.25 -16.55
CA ILE A 340 -0.67 7.69 -16.47
C ILE A 340 -1.41 7.91 -17.79
N LEU A 341 -1.40 9.13 -18.34
CA LEU A 341 -2.06 9.43 -19.62
C LEU A 341 -1.44 8.64 -20.79
N SER A 342 -0.13 8.36 -20.77
CA SER A 342 0.57 7.56 -21.78
C SER A 342 0.10 6.09 -21.89
N LEU A 343 -0.65 5.58 -20.90
CA LEU A 343 -1.27 4.24 -20.95
C LEU A 343 -2.53 4.19 -21.83
N TYR A 344 -3.02 5.35 -22.30
CA TYR A 344 -4.30 5.51 -23.00
C TYR A 344 -4.09 6.01 -24.42
N ASN A 345 -4.95 5.57 -25.34
CA ASN A 345 -4.95 6.07 -26.72
C ASN A 345 -5.35 7.56 -26.74
N PRO A 346 -4.95 8.35 -27.75
CA PRO A 346 -5.21 9.79 -27.79
C PRO A 346 -6.69 10.18 -27.59
N SER A 347 -7.64 9.37 -28.10
CA SER A 347 -9.09 9.57 -27.92
C SER A 347 -9.60 9.30 -26.49
N GLU A 348 -8.84 8.58 -25.67
CA GLU A 348 -9.18 8.24 -24.29
C GLU A 348 -8.50 9.17 -23.28
N GLN A 349 -7.44 9.89 -23.68
CA GLN A 349 -6.61 10.70 -22.79
C GLN A 349 -7.38 11.89 -22.19
N GLU A 350 -8.24 12.56 -22.93
CA GLU A 350 -9.02 13.70 -22.40
C GLU A 350 -10.04 13.28 -21.32
N PRO A 351 -10.93 12.29 -21.55
CA PRO A 351 -11.78 11.75 -20.48
C PRO A 351 -10.97 11.26 -19.27
N MET A 352 -9.82 10.63 -19.51
CA MET A 352 -8.96 10.13 -18.43
C MET A 352 -8.29 11.25 -17.63
N ARG A 353 -7.88 12.33 -18.29
CA ARG A 353 -7.31 13.52 -17.66
C ARG A 353 -8.30 14.21 -16.72
N VAL A 354 -9.57 14.31 -17.11
CA VAL A 354 -10.65 14.79 -16.24
C VAL A 354 -10.88 13.85 -15.05
N SER A 355 -10.99 12.54 -15.31
CA SER A 355 -11.15 11.50 -14.29
C SER A 355 -10.00 11.51 -13.25
N LEU A 356 -8.76 11.66 -13.71
CA LEU A 356 -7.57 11.76 -12.87
C LEU A 356 -7.59 13.04 -12.03
N ALA A 357 -7.91 14.19 -12.61
CA ALA A 357 -8.00 15.46 -11.90
C ALA A 357 -9.03 15.44 -10.75
N GLU A 358 -10.14 14.72 -10.92
CA GLU A 358 -11.19 14.58 -9.89
C GLU A 358 -10.83 13.56 -8.81
N SER A 359 -9.99 12.59 -9.13
CA SER A 359 -9.64 11.48 -8.23
C SER A 359 -8.36 11.75 -7.44
N LEU A 360 -7.40 12.48 -8.00
CA LEU A 360 -6.08 12.69 -7.42
C LEU A 360 -6.15 13.50 -6.12
N VAL A 361 -5.39 13.07 -5.11
CA VAL A 361 -5.12 13.81 -3.87
C VAL A 361 -3.73 14.45 -3.95
N GLY A 362 -2.75 13.69 -4.42
CA GLY A 362 -1.39 14.20 -4.62
C GLY A 362 -0.43 13.16 -5.19
N VAL A 363 0.73 13.64 -5.61
CA VAL A 363 1.85 12.83 -6.09
C VAL A 363 3.10 13.19 -5.29
N ILE A 364 3.81 12.17 -4.82
CA ILE A 364 5.07 12.26 -4.09
C ILE A 364 6.11 11.49 -4.91
N ALA A 365 6.89 12.19 -5.72
CA ALA A 365 8.07 11.60 -6.37
C ALA A 365 9.25 11.65 -5.41
N GLN A 366 9.97 10.53 -5.24
CA GLN A 366 10.98 10.35 -4.21
C GLN A 366 12.30 9.80 -4.76
N GLY A 367 13.41 10.40 -4.32
CA GLY A 367 14.77 9.89 -4.46
C GLY A 367 15.45 9.67 -3.10
N LEU A 368 16.56 8.92 -3.08
CA LEU A 368 17.45 8.83 -1.92
C LEU A 368 18.84 9.35 -2.26
N CYS A 369 19.43 10.12 -1.35
CA CYS A 369 20.82 10.59 -1.42
C CYS A 369 21.61 10.09 -0.20
N ARG A 370 22.94 10.01 -0.32
CA ARG A 370 23.82 9.69 0.83
C ARG A 370 23.96 10.92 1.71
N THR A 371 23.95 10.72 3.03
CA THR A 371 24.12 11.80 4.01
C THR A 371 25.53 11.88 4.56
N THR A 372 25.90 13.03 5.12
CA THR A 372 27.21 13.32 5.75
C THR A 372 27.56 12.37 6.90
N ASP A 373 26.55 11.77 7.56
CA ASP A 373 26.71 10.72 8.58
C ASP A 373 26.80 9.28 8.00
N GLY A 374 26.98 9.14 6.69
CA GLY A 374 27.11 7.86 5.98
C GLY A 374 25.80 7.09 5.78
N LYS A 375 24.66 7.64 6.21
CA LYS A 375 23.33 7.03 6.03
C LYS A 375 22.71 7.50 4.69
N ARG A 376 21.37 7.49 4.61
CA ARG A 376 20.59 7.98 3.48
C ARG A 376 19.49 8.93 3.97
N ALA A 377 19.15 9.92 3.16
CA ALA A 377 17.96 10.76 3.33
C ALA A 377 17.09 10.68 2.08
N ALA A 378 15.78 10.83 2.25
CA ALA A 378 14.85 10.99 1.15
C ALA A 378 14.70 12.46 0.77
N PHE A 379 14.62 12.72 -0.53
CA PHE A 379 14.25 14.02 -1.09
C PHE A 379 13.05 13.84 -2.03
N HIS A 380 12.19 14.85 -2.06
CA HIS A 380 10.84 14.72 -2.61
C HIS A 380 10.49 15.85 -3.59
N ASP A 381 9.68 15.50 -4.58
CA ASP A 381 8.87 16.42 -5.38
C ASP A 381 7.40 16.11 -5.10
N VAL A 382 6.70 17.06 -4.48
CA VAL A 382 5.37 16.89 -3.88
C VAL A 382 4.40 17.85 -4.54
N LEU A 383 3.38 17.27 -5.17
CA LEU A 383 2.21 17.96 -5.73
C LEU A 383 0.98 17.56 -4.92
N ILE A 384 0.19 18.54 -4.49
CA ILE A 384 -1.13 18.33 -3.89
C ILE A 384 -2.19 18.84 -4.87
N ASN A 385 -3.27 18.08 -5.07
CA ASN A 385 -4.30 18.40 -6.06
C ASN A 385 -5.30 19.44 -5.55
N THR A 386 -4.81 20.66 -5.32
CA THR A 386 -5.62 21.86 -5.05
C THR A 386 -6.54 22.18 -6.23
N ASP A 387 -7.53 23.05 -6.04
CA ASP A 387 -8.48 23.38 -7.12
C ASP A 387 -7.79 23.97 -8.36
N ALA A 388 -6.72 24.76 -8.18
CA ALA A 388 -5.92 25.27 -9.29
C ALA A 388 -5.21 24.14 -10.06
N ILE A 389 -4.55 23.21 -9.35
CA ILE A 389 -3.90 22.03 -9.95
C ILE A 389 -4.94 21.17 -10.68
N ARG A 390 -6.12 20.96 -10.09
CA ARG A 390 -7.22 20.21 -10.69
C ARG A 390 -7.65 20.81 -12.04
N ASP A 391 -7.78 22.12 -12.11
CA ASP A 391 -8.16 22.81 -13.34
C ASP A 391 -7.03 22.79 -14.39
N TYR A 392 -5.76 22.96 -13.99
CA TYR A 392 -4.61 22.78 -14.90
C TYR A 392 -4.54 21.36 -15.46
N ILE A 393 -4.72 20.32 -14.62
CA ILE A 393 -4.78 18.93 -15.09
C ILE A 393 -5.93 18.78 -16.08
N ARG A 394 -7.16 19.20 -15.74
CA ARG A 394 -8.34 19.09 -16.63
C ARG A 394 -8.09 19.65 -18.03
N LYS A 395 -7.47 20.83 -18.11
CA LYS A 395 -7.14 21.49 -19.39
C LYS A 395 -5.93 20.90 -20.11
N GLY A 396 -5.02 20.22 -19.39
CA GLY A 396 -3.74 19.77 -19.92
C GLY A 396 -2.65 20.84 -19.91
N GLU A 397 -2.78 21.86 -19.04
CA GLU A 397 -1.83 22.96 -18.87
C GLU A 397 -0.64 22.49 -17.99
N ILE A 398 0.14 21.52 -18.50
CA ILE A 398 1.20 20.83 -17.75
C ILE A 398 2.32 21.78 -17.28
N ASP A 399 2.71 22.76 -18.10
CA ASP A 399 3.75 23.74 -17.75
C ASP A 399 3.33 24.64 -16.56
N GLU A 400 2.04 24.97 -16.44
CA GLU A 400 1.50 25.74 -15.32
C GLU A 400 1.56 24.93 -14.01
N ILE A 401 1.42 23.60 -14.08
CA ILE A 401 1.61 22.69 -12.95
C ILE A 401 3.09 22.75 -12.48
N GLU A 402 4.06 22.65 -13.39
CA GLU A 402 5.48 22.83 -13.00
C GLU A 402 5.75 24.22 -12.41
N ALA A 403 5.12 25.27 -12.97
CA ALA A 403 5.34 26.65 -12.57
C ALA A 403 4.72 27.03 -11.21
N ILE A 404 3.71 26.29 -10.71
CA ILE A 404 3.02 26.60 -9.46
C ILE A 404 3.53 25.79 -8.24
N ILE A 405 3.99 24.54 -8.43
CA ILE A 405 4.57 23.70 -7.35
C ILE A 405 5.57 24.46 -6.44
N PRO A 406 6.61 25.15 -6.96
CA PRO A 406 7.59 25.82 -6.10
C PRO A 406 7.03 27.02 -5.31
N LYS A 407 5.85 27.53 -5.69
CA LYS A 407 5.17 28.69 -5.07
C LYS A 407 4.20 28.25 -3.97
N CYS A 408 3.50 27.14 -4.14
CA CYS A 408 2.49 26.60 -3.21
C CYS A 408 3.08 25.83 -2.00
N THR A 409 4.13 26.37 -1.39
CA THR A 409 4.79 25.75 -0.22
C THR A 409 3.90 25.70 1.04
N PHE A 410 2.87 26.56 1.13
CA PHE A 410 1.87 26.54 2.20
C PHE A 410 1.04 25.25 2.20
N ASP A 411 0.68 24.74 1.01
CA ASP A 411 -0.04 23.47 0.83
C ASP A 411 0.89 22.25 1.02
N GLY A 412 2.14 22.46 1.44
CA GLY A 412 3.15 21.42 1.60
C GLY A 412 3.82 20.97 0.30
N MET A 413 3.58 21.65 -0.83
CA MET A 413 4.27 21.35 -2.08
C MET A 413 5.76 21.71 -2.01
N CYS A 414 6.59 20.98 -2.75
CA CYS A 414 7.98 21.33 -2.98
C CYS A 414 8.54 20.63 -4.22
N THR A 415 9.51 21.24 -4.89
CA THR A 415 10.29 20.55 -5.95
C THR A 415 11.43 19.71 -5.35
N MET A 416 11.99 18.77 -6.11
CA MET A 416 13.18 18.01 -5.69
C MET A 416 14.34 18.93 -5.31
N ASN A 417 14.54 20.03 -6.05
CA ASN A 417 15.59 21.00 -5.75
C ASN A 417 15.35 21.72 -4.42
N GLN A 418 14.11 22.15 -4.12
CA GLN A 418 13.76 22.70 -2.81
C GLN A 418 13.96 21.67 -1.68
N SER A 419 13.66 20.39 -1.93
CA SER A 419 13.88 19.34 -0.94
C SER A 419 15.36 19.01 -0.73
N LEU A 420 16.18 19.01 -1.78
CA LEU A 420 17.64 18.81 -1.70
C LEU A 420 18.33 20.00 -1.02
N TYR A 421 17.95 21.23 -1.38
CA TYR A 421 18.48 22.45 -0.77
C TYR A 421 18.22 22.49 0.75
N LYS A 422 17.02 22.11 1.21
CA LYS A 422 16.71 21.97 2.64
C LYS A 422 17.59 20.93 3.36
N LEU A 423 18.00 19.84 2.69
CA LEU A 423 18.94 18.87 3.25
C LEU A 423 20.37 19.42 3.33
N TYR A 424 20.77 20.24 2.36
CA TYR A 424 22.06 20.94 2.34
C TYR A 424 22.13 22.02 3.45
N GLU A 425 21.12 22.88 3.57
CA GLU A 425 21.04 23.88 4.65
C GLU A 425 21.07 23.25 6.05
N ALA A 426 20.47 22.05 6.21
CA ALA A 426 20.52 21.27 7.43
C ALA A 426 21.86 20.53 7.67
N GLY A 427 22.88 20.72 6.82
CA GLY A 427 24.19 20.06 6.90
C GLY A 427 24.15 18.53 6.67
N ARG A 428 23.04 18.01 6.15
CA ARG A 428 22.82 16.56 5.99
C ARG A 428 23.43 15.99 4.72
N ILE A 429 23.64 16.82 3.69
CA ILE A 429 24.32 16.47 2.43
C ILE A 429 25.32 17.56 2.07
N THR A 430 26.31 17.24 1.23
CA THR A 430 27.28 18.22 0.72
C THR A 430 26.75 18.94 -0.53
N GLU A 431 27.44 20.00 -0.96
CA GLU A 431 27.09 20.76 -2.18
C GLU A 431 27.14 19.85 -3.42
N GLU A 432 28.14 18.97 -3.50
CA GLU A 432 28.34 18.04 -4.60
C GLU A 432 27.17 17.05 -4.71
N VAL A 433 26.71 16.49 -3.57
CA VAL A 433 25.56 15.58 -3.53
C VAL A 433 24.27 16.29 -3.92
N ALA A 434 24.10 17.57 -3.52
CA ALA A 434 22.94 18.35 -3.92
C ALA A 434 22.89 18.60 -5.43
N LEU A 435 24.05 18.87 -6.06
CA LEU A 435 24.20 19.06 -7.50
C LEU A 435 24.04 17.75 -8.29
N GLU A 436 24.67 16.66 -7.85
CA GLU A 436 24.63 15.34 -8.49
C GLU A 436 23.20 14.77 -8.54
N MET A 437 22.46 14.88 -7.44
CA MET A 437 21.12 14.30 -7.32
C MET A 437 19.99 15.20 -7.87
N SER A 438 20.31 16.44 -8.24
CA SER A 438 19.30 17.42 -8.68
C SER A 438 18.82 17.14 -10.12
N PRO A 439 17.51 17.08 -10.39
CA PRO A 439 16.99 16.93 -11.76
C PRO A 439 17.18 18.17 -12.64
N LYS A 440 17.45 19.34 -12.06
CA LYS A 440 17.75 20.60 -12.79
C LYS A 440 19.03 21.25 -12.21
N PRO A 441 20.24 20.73 -12.50
CA PRO A 441 21.50 21.15 -11.83
C PRO A 441 21.83 22.64 -11.92
N ASN A 442 21.46 23.30 -13.02
CA ASN A 442 21.67 24.74 -13.18
C ASN A 442 20.84 25.57 -12.19
N GLU A 443 19.61 25.13 -11.88
CA GLU A 443 18.72 25.77 -10.90
C GLU A 443 19.26 25.52 -9.48
N MET A 444 19.65 24.29 -9.16
CA MET A 444 20.32 23.96 -7.90
C MET A 444 21.58 24.80 -7.67
N ALA A 445 22.44 24.96 -8.69
CA ALA A 445 23.64 25.80 -8.61
C ALA A 445 23.33 27.30 -8.40
N GLN A 446 22.14 27.79 -8.78
CA GLN A 446 21.71 29.16 -8.47
C GLN A 446 21.25 29.28 -7.02
N MET A 447 20.46 28.31 -6.54
CA MET A 447 20.01 28.23 -5.13
C MET A 447 21.19 28.17 -4.16
N LEU A 448 22.17 27.30 -4.41
CA LEU A 448 23.38 27.13 -3.60
C LEU A 448 24.24 28.41 -3.54
N ARG A 449 24.23 29.23 -4.59
CA ARG A 449 24.94 30.52 -4.66
C ARG A 449 24.18 31.68 -4.01
N GLY A 450 23.01 31.43 -3.41
CA GLY A 450 22.15 32.47 -2.82
C GLY A 450 21.60 33.46 -3.85
N ARG A 451 21.45 33.04 -5.12
CA ARG A 451 20.87 33.85 -6.21
C ARG A 451 19.52 33.28 -6.60
N VAL A 452 18.48 33.72 -5.90
CA VAL A 452 17.06 33.47 -6.20
C VAL A 452 16.40 34.81 -6.50
#